data_AF-A0AAU9IYG3-F1
#
_entry.id   AF-A0AAU9IYG3-F1
#
_cell.length_a   1.000
_cell.length_b   1.000
_cell.length_c   1.000
_cell.angle_alpha   90.00
_cell.angle_beta   90.00
_cell.angle_gamma   90.00
#
_symmetry.space_group_name_H-M   'P 1'
#
loop_
_entity.id
_entity.type
_entity.pdbx_description
1 polymer ?
#
loop_
_entity_poly.entity_id
_entity_poly.type
_entity_poly.pdbx_seq_one_letter_code
_entity_poly.pdbx_strand_id
1 'polypeptide(L)'
;MEKCKECGGKGKHLMKCLSCNLFFHPKCCHYVRFYWRGGFCLDPKCQEVKETTQPFPEKPSKPKVDYKSASESSVDLEEFEAVTCHRCGEPKSHSSVKTCHNPECNKSFCNSCIIRRYKMHYRDIPKDWRCFVCQKICSCSECRNSFSEKKRNDQRANRRQIDESCHVCRKKSRLYQMQKCLCCERSYCAQCIQKEDVNLSRCDVCLEKCKCHQCAEMAFKEDIEKLVRGPDLRELYPFDVENIYQVNGFWVRDILM
;
A
#
# COMPACT_ATOMS: atom_id res chain seq x y z
N MET A 1 -32.64 -1.28 -27.02
CA MET A 1 -31.31 -1.19 -26.38
C MET A 1 -30.74 0.19 -26.63
N GLU A 2 -30.47 0.93 -25.58
CA GLU A 2 -29.86 2.26 -25.65
C GLU A 2 -28.45 2.18 -26.25
N LYS A 3 -28.09 3.16 -27.07
CA LYS A 3 -26.78 3.26 -27.74
C LYS A 3 -26.15 4.61 -27.41
N CYS A 4 -24.83 4.63 -27.30
CA CYS A 4 -24.11 5.89 -27.23
C CYS A 4 -24.27 6.69 -28.53
N LYS A 5 -24.60 7.98 -28.44
CA LYS A 5 -24.74 8.87 -29.60
C LYS A 5 -23.45 8.94 -30.43
N GLU A 6 -22.29 8.98 -29.79
CA GLU A 6 -21.00 9.20 -30.47
C GLU A 6 -20.37 7.90 -30.99
N CYS A 7 -20.25 6.87 -30.15
CA CYS A 7 -19.55 5.64 -30.56
C CYS A 7 -20.48 4.52 -31.05
N GLY A 8 -21.81 4.71 -31.03
CA GLY A 8 -22.80 3.70 -31.41
C GLY A 8 -22.87 2.46 -30.51
N GLY A 9 -21.97 2.35 -29.54
CA GLY A 9 -21.83 1.21 -28.64
C GLY A 9 -23.05 1.03 -27.73
N LYS A 10 -23.50 -0.22 -27.60
CA LYS A 10 -24.54 -0.65 -26.64
C LYS A 10 -23.87 -1.06 -25.33
N GLY A 11 -24.42 -0.68 -24.17
CA GLY A 11 -23.85 -1.09 -22.88
C GLY A 11 -24.65 -0.65 -21.65
N LYS A 12 -24.42 -1.31 -20.51
CA LYS A 12 -25.10 -1.05 -19.23
C LYS A 12 -24.60 0.20 -18.49
N HIS A 13 -23.57 0.88 -19.01
CA HIS A 13 -22.90 2.01 -18.35
C HIS A 13 -23.03 3.31 -19.15
N LEU A 14 -24.15 3.49 -19.84
CA LEU A 14 -24.50 4.74 -20.48
C LEU A 14 -25.05 5.72 -19.45
N MET A 15 -24.61 6.98 -19.50
CA MET A 15 -25.22 8.07 -18.75
C MET A 15 -26.15 8.86 -19.66
N LYS A 16 -27.33 9.19 -19.14
CA LYS A 16 -28.33 10.01 -19.83
C LYS A 16 -28.04 11.48 -19.56
N CYS A 17 -27.90 12.29 -20.60
CA CYS A 17 -27.80 13.74 -20.47
C CYS A 17 -29.15 14.30 -20.00
N LEU A 18 -29.13 15.13 -18.95
CA LEU A 18 -30.37 15.72 -18.43
C LEU A 18 -31.00 16.77 -19.35
N SER A 19 -30.22 17.39 -20.23
CA SER A 19 -30.72 18.43 -21.14
C SER A 19 -31.36 17.84 -22.41
N CYS A 20 -30.67 16.90 -23.07
CA CYS A 20 -31.13 16.35 -24.36
C CYS A 20 -31.65 14.91 -24.28
N ASN A 21 -31.66 14.30 -23.09
CA ASN A 21 -32.09 12.91 -22.87
C ASN A 21 -31.33 11.83 -23.66
N LEU A 22 -30.22 12.18 -24.33
CA LEU A 22 -29.38 11.24 -25.08
C LEU A 22 -28.41 10.48 -24.17
N PHE A 23 -27.99 9.29 -24.61
CA PHE A 23 -27.13 8.39 -23.86
C PHE A 23 -25.68 8.44 -24.34
N PHE A 24 -24.75 8.45 -23.38
CA PHE A 24 -23.32 8.64 -23.64
C PHE A 24 -22.45 7.73 -22.77
N HIS A 25 -21.30 7.29 -23.28
CA HIS A 25 -20.32 6.58 -22.46
C HIS A 25 -19.43 7.60 -21.72
N PRO A 26 -19.18 7.40 -20.41
CA PRO A 26 -18.23 8.21 -19.65
C PRO A 26 -16.79 8.19 -20.18
N LYS A 27 -16.45 7.19 -21.01
CA LYS A 27 -15.10 7.02 -21.56
C LYS A 27 -14.89 7.69 -22.90
N CYS A 28 -15.92 7.85 -23.73
CA CYS A 28 -15.77 8.44 -25.07
C CYS A 28 -16.24 9.90 -25.13
N CYS A 29 -17.21 10.29 -24.30
CA CYS A 29 -17.70 11.66 -24.28
C CYS A 29 -17.08 12.41 -23.10
N HIS A 30 -16.48 13.57 -23.34
CA HIS A 30 -16.14 14.49 -22.26
C HIS A 30 -17.45 15.01 -21.64
N TYR A 31 -17.68 14.78 -20.35
CA TYR A 31 -18.87 15.25 -19.63
C TYR A 31 -18.45 15.94 -18.33
N VAL A 32 -19.24 16.92 -17.90
CA VAL A 32 -19.03 17.58 -16.61
C VAL A 32 -19.84 16.82 -15.57
N ARG A 33 -19.16 16.15 -14.64
CA ARG A 33 -19.79 15.37 -13.57
C ARG A 33 -20.10 16.27 -12.38
N PHE A 34 -21.37 16.58 -12.14
CA PHE A 34 -21.77 17.17 -10.86
C PHE A 34 -22.12 16.05 -9.88
N TYR A 35 -21.51 16.09 -8.70
CA TYR A 35 -21.55 15.01 -7.70
C TYR A 35 -22.95 14.63 -7.18
N TRP A 36 -24.03 15.32 -7.58
CA TRP A 36 -25.35 15.15 -7.00
C TRP A 36 -26.55 15.14 -7.97
N ARG A 37 -26.40 15.41 -9.28
CA ARG A 37 -27.56 15.51 -10.21
C ARG A 37 -27.29 15.05 -11.65
N GLY A 38 -26.60 13.94 -11.88
CA GLY A 38 -26.38 13.44 -13.25
C GLY A 38 -25.39 14.29 -14.07
N GLY A 39 -25.11 13.86 -15.31
CA GLY A 39 -24.12 14.50 -16.19
C GLY A 39 -24.76 15.29 -17.33
N PHE A 40 -24.13 16.40 -17.72
CA PHE A 40 -24.47 17.15 -18.93
C PHE A 40 -23.44 16.84 -20.02
N CYS A 41 -23.90 16.67 -21.27
CA CYS A 41 -23.00 16.53 -22.43
C CYS A 41 -22.48 17.92 -22.87
N LEU A 42 -21.33 17.96 -23.53
CA LEU A 42 -20.70 19.19 -24.01
C LEU A 42 -21.24 19.67 -25.38
N ASP A 43 -22.38 19.13 -25.82
CA ASP A 43 -23.07 19.63 -27.02
C ASP A 43 -23.46 21.10 -26.78
N PRO A 44 -23.09 22.06 -27.65
CA PRO A 44 -23.33 23.49 -27.46
C PRO A 44 -24.78 23.81 -27.11
N LYS A 45 -25.73 23.08 -27.72
CA LYS A 45 -27.18 23.22 -27.46
C LYS A 45 -27.59 22.82 -26.03
N CYS A 46 -26.78 22.02 -25.35
CA CYS A 46 -26.99 21.61 -23.95
C CYS A 46 -26.22 22.49 -22.96
N GLN A 47 -25.29 23.33 -23.44
CA GLN A 47 -24.55 24.28 -22.62
C GLN A 47 -25.32 25.60 -22.46
N GLU A 48 -26.10 26.02 -23.45
CA GLU A 48 -26.92 27.25 -23.37
C GLU A 48 -27.96 27.23 -22.23
N VAL A 49 -28.40 26.05 -21.80
CA VAL A 49 -29.33 25.91 -20.65
C VAL A 49 -28.66 26.28 -19.31
N LYS A 50 -27.33 26.36 -19.24
CA LYS A 50 -26.64 26.80 -18.01
C LYS A 50 -26.73 28.30 -17.77
N GLU A 51 -26.81 29.12 -18.82
CA GLU A 51 -26.65 30.57 -18.66
C GLU A 51 -27.92 31.27 -18.16
N THR A 52 -29.08 30.60 -18.17
CA THR A 52 -30.34 31.15 -17.66
C THR A 52 -30.68 30.72 -16.23
N THR A 53 -29.80 29.98 -15.55
CA THR A 53 -30.01 29.67 -14.13
C THR A 53 -29.39 30.77 -13.28
N GLN A 54 -30.28 31.58 -12.67
CA GLN A 54 -30.05 32.74 -11.80
C GLN A 54 -28.74 32.74 -10.97
N PRO A 55 -28.12 33.92 -10.76
CA PRO A 55 -27.04 34.05 -9.80
C PRO A 55 -27.52 33.64 -8.41
N PHE A 56 -26.72 32.83 -7.72
CA PHE A 56 -26.97 32.42 -6.34
C PHE A 56 -27.11 33.66 -5.44
N PRO A 57 -28.08 33.66 -4.51
CA PRO A 57 -28.14 34.70 -3.48
C PRO A 57 -26.88 34.64 -2.63
N GLU A 58 -26.29 35.80 -2.38
CA GLU A 58 -25.18 35.97 -1.45
C GLU A 58 -25.52 35.32 -0.10
N LYS A 59 -24.52 34.67 0.50
CA LYS A 59 -24.61 34.10 1.85
C LYS A 59 -25.21 35.14 2.80
N PRO A 60 -26.22 34.80 3.62
CA PRO A 60 -26.64 35.69 4.68
C PRO A 60 -25.49 35.88 5.66
N SER A 61 -24.98 37.11 5.71
CA SER A 61 -24.15 37.63 6.78
C SER A 61 -24.89 37.42 8.10
N LYS A 62 -24.22 36.76 9.05
CA LYS A 62 -24.74 36.56 10.41
C LYS A 62 -25.03 37.93 11.03
N PRO A 63 -26.16 38.11 11.73
CA PRO A 63 -26.40 39.34 12.48
C PRO A 63 -25.37 39.45 13.61
N LYS A 64 -24.68 40.60 13.67
CA LYS A 64 -23.98 41.07 14.87
C LYS A 64 -25.06 41.33 15.92
N VAL A 65 -25.15 40.46 16.91
CA VAL A 65 -25.97 40.70 18.09
C VAL A 65 -25.10 41.46 19.08
N ASP A 66 -25.36 42.76 19.21
CA ASP A 66 -24.83 43.59 20.29
C ASP A 66 -25.47 43.11 21.61
N TYR A 67 -24.65 42.62 22.52
CA TYR A 67 -25.07 42.32 23.89
C TYR A 67 -24.60 43.44 24.82
N LYS A 68 -25.52 44.33 25.19
CA LYS A 68 -25.34 45.26 26.31
C LYS A 68 -25.49 44.49 27.63
N SER A 69 -24.40 44.53 28.39
CA SER A 69 -24.24 44.58 29.86
C SER A 69 -25.35 44.05 30.77
N ALA A 70 -25.01 43.07 31.60
CA ALA A 70 -25.33 43.08 33.04
C ALA A 70 -24.49 42.05 33.82
N SER A 71 -24.12 42.45 35.03
CA SER A 71 -23.57 41.73 36.18
C SER A 71 -22.14 41.17 36.08
N GLU A 72 -21.23 42.00 36.61
CA GLU A 72 -20.04 41.58 37.35
C GLU A 72 -20.39 40.46 38.34
N SER A 73 -19.74 39.31 38.15
CA SER A 73 -19.34 38.46 39.26
C SER A 73 -17.96 37.93 38.88
N SER A 74 -16.95 38.50 39.56
CA SER A 74 -15.59 38.02 39.57
C SER A 74 -15.58 36.60 40.12
N VAL A 75 -15.51 35.62 39.22
CA VAL A 75 -15.16 34.24 39.58
C VAL A 75 -13.75 34.03 39.08
N ASP A 76 -12.85 33.72 40.00
CA ASP A 76 -11.45 33.42 39.75
C ASP A 76 -11.34 32.46 38.56
N LEU A 77 -10.77 32.96 37.46
CA LEU A 77 -10.42 32.18 36.28
C LEU A 77 -9.21 31.33 36.65
N GLU A 78 -9.48 30.19 37.28
CA GLU A 78 -8.57 29.05 37.14
C GLU A 78 -8.41 28.78 35.64
N GLU A 79 -7.16 28.75 35.19
CA GLU A 79 -6.76 28.53 33.82
C GLU A 79 -7.17 27.11 33.40
N PHE A 80 -8.42 26.95 32.95
CA PHE A 80 -8.95 25.65 32.54
C PHE A 80 -8.22 25.19 31.28
N GLU A 81 -7.37 24.17 31.39
CA GLU A 81 -6.79 23.47 30.25
C GLU A 81 -7.92 23.00 29.32
N ALA A 82 -7.99 23.60 28.13
CA ALA A 82 -9.03 23.28 27.17
C ALA A 82 -8.65 22.01 26.38
N VAL A 83 -9.57 21.05 26.31
CA VAL A 83 -9.38 19.83 25.52
C VAL A 83 -10.17 19.90 24.23
N THR A 84 -9.49 19.68 23.11
CA THR A 84 -10.11 19.70 21.80
C THR A 84 -10.87 18.41 21.51
N CYS A 85 -12.15 18.54 21.14
CA CYS A 85 -12.91 17.40 20.67
C CYS A 85 -12.39 16.95 19.30
N HIS A 86 -11.99 15.68 19.19
CA HIS A 86 -11.51 15.10 17.93
C HIS A 86 -12.52 15.23 16.78
N ARG A 87 -13.83 15.23 17.07
CA ARG A 87 -14.85 15.22 16.03
C ARG A 87 -15.21 16.60 15.50
N CYS A 88 -15.48 17.57 16.37
CA CYS A 88 -15.87 18.92 15.95
C CYS A 88 -14.70 19.89 15.90
N GLY A 89 -13.54 19.54 16.47
CA GLY A 89 -12.36 20.41 16.53
C GLY A 89 -12.51 21.57 17.51
N GLU A 90 -13.63 21.68 18.22
CA GLU A 90 -13.85 22.76 19.19
C GLU A 90 -13.17 22.45 20.53
N PRO A 91 -12.54 23.44 21.17
CA PRO A 91 -12.07 23.34 22.55
C PRO A 91 -13.26 23.22 23.49
N LYS A 92 -13.11 22.37 24.51
CA LYS A 92 -14.12 22.07 25.50
C LYS A 92 -13.46 21.93 26.87
N SER A 93 -14.23 22.17 27.93
CA SER A 93 -13.77 21.88 29.29
C SER A 93 -13.52 20.37 29.45
N HIS A 94 -12.55 20.00 30.29
CA HIS A 94 -12.31 18.58 30.64
C HIS A 94 -13.58 17.87 31.12
N SER A 95 -14.46 18.57 31.85
CA SER A 95 -15.73 18.03 32.35
C SER A 95 -16.75 17.70 31.26
N SER A 96 -16.64 18.31 30.07
CA SER A 96 -17.60 18.14 28.96
C SER A 96 -17.12 17.21 27.84
N VAL A 97 -15.95 16.58 28.02
CA VAL A 97 -15.38 15.62 27.08
C VAL A 97 -15.06 14.29 27.75
N LYS A 98 -15.21 13.20 26.99
CA LYS A 98 -14.72 11.88 27.38
C LYS A 98 -13.39 11.63 26.67
N THR A 99 -12.35 11.38 27.44
CA THR A 99 -11.01 11.01 26.94
C THR A 99 -10.89 9.49 26.82
N CYS A 100 -10.17 9.03 25.80
CA CYS A 100 -9.88 7.61 25.59
C CYS A 100 -9.03 7.04 26.74
N HIS A 101 -9.32 5.82 27.18
CA HIS A 101 -8.50 5.15 28.19
C HIS A 101 -7.20 4.53 27.63
N ASN A 102 -7.08 4.35 26.31
CA ASN A 102 -5.88 3.78 25.71
C ASN A 102 -4.70 4.77 25.86
N PRO A 103 -3.58 4.41 26.52
CA PRO A 103 -2.45 5.30 26.77
C PRO A 103 -1.78 5.81 25.48
N GLU A 104 -1.90 5.08 24.38
CA GLU A 104 -1.37 5.50 23.07
C GLU A 104 -2.32 6.46 22.31
N CYS A 105 -3.46 6.82 22.90
CA CYS A 105 -4.52 7.55 22.22
C CYS A 105 -4.98 8.80 22.99
N ASN A 106 -4.49 9.96 22.58
CA ASN A 106 -4.84 11.26 23.17
C ASN A 106 -6.11 11.88 22.54
N LYS A 107 -7.11 11.06 22.18
CA LYS A 107 -8.34 11.54 21.52
C LYS A 107 -9.48 11.65 22.52
N SER A 108 -10.20 12.78 22.44
CA SER A 108 -11.34 13.09 23.30
C SER A 108 -12.58 13.48 22.50
N PHE A 109 -13.77 13.19 23.03
CA PHE A 109 -15.05 13.44 22.37
C PHE A 109 -16.00 14.20 23.28
N CYS A 110 -16.57 15.30 22.78
CA CYS A 110 -17.59 16.04 23.52
C CYS A 110 -18.92 15.28 23.52
N ASN A 111 -19.70 15.46 24.59
CA ASN A 111 -20.97 14.77 24.77
C ASN A 111 -21.91 14.92 23.54
N SER A 112 -22.01 16.13 22.99
CA SER A 112 -22.84 16.41 21.81
C SER A 112 -22.43 15.57 20.58
N CYS A 113 -21.14 15.36 20.35
CA CYS A 113 -20.67 14.54 19.24
C CYS A 113 -20.92 13.04 19.49
N ILE A 114 -20.76 12.58 20.74
CA ILE A 114 -21.05 11.21 21.14
C ILE A 114 -22.52 10.88 20.85
N ILE A 115 -23.44 11.69 21.37
CA ILE A 115 -24.89 11.48 21.21
C ILE A 115 -25.29 11.58 19.73
N ARG A 116 -24.94 12.68 19.06
CA ARG A 116 -25.45 12.94 17.69
C ARG A 116 -24.86 12.02 16.63
N ARG A 117 -23.60 11.60 16.78
CA ARG A 117 -22.90 10.84 15.72
C ARG A 117 -22.80 9.35 16.02
N TYR A 118 -22.71 8.99 17.28
CA TYR A 118 -22.53 7.60 17.70
C TYR A 118 -23.75 7.01 18.40
N LYS A 119 -24.79 7.84 18.65
CA LYS A 119 -26.06 7.41 19.25
C LYS A 119 -25.88 6.73 20.61
N MET A 120 -24.91 7.20 21.38
CA MET A 120 -24.62 6.72 22.74
C MET A 120 -24.83 7.85 23.75
N HIS A 121 -25.36 7.55 24.93
CA HIS A 121 -25.39 8.50 26.03
C HIS A 121 -24.09 8.46 26.82
N TYR A 122 -23.66 9.62 27.33
CA TYR A 122 -22.43 9.76 28.09
C TYR A 122 -22.36 8.87 29.35
N ARG A 123 -23.52 8.61 29.97
CA ARG A 123 -23.65 7.78 31.17
C ARG A 123 -23.42 6.29 30.90
N ASP A 124 -23.65 5.86 29.66
CA ASP A 124 -23.51 4.46 29.26
C ASP A 124 -22.06 4.13 28.85
N ILE A 125 -21.18 5.14 28.85
CA ILE A 125 -19.77 4.96 28.49
C ILE A 125 -18.98 4.55 29.73
N PRO A 126 -18.39 3.34 29.75
CA PRO A 126 -17.68 2.84 30.91
C PRO A 126 -16.37 3.62 31.14
N LYS A 127 -15.79 3.49 32.34
CA LYS A 127 -14.58 4.25 32.71
C LYS A 127 -13.33 3.83 31.92
N ASP A 128 -13.25 2.57 31.52
CA ASP A 128 -12.20 1.95 30.71
C ASP A 128 -12.46 2.07 29.19
N TRP A 129 -13.36 2.97 28.79
CA TRP A 129 -13.79 3.11 27.41
C TRP A 129 -12.64 3.44 26.46
N ARG A 130 -12.55 2.64 25.39
CA ARG A 130 -11.73 2.93 24.21
C ARG A 130 -12.51 3.77 23.22
N CYS A 131 -11.92 4.86 22.76
CA CYS A 131 -12.62 5.79 21.86
C CYS A 131 -12.95 5.19 20.49
N PHE A 132 -13.84 5.85 19.76
CA PHE A 132 -14.28 5.45 18.43
C PHE A 132 -13.15 5.33 17.41
N VAL A 133 -12.04 6.05 17.60
CA VAL A 133 -10.84 5.92 16.74
C VAL A 133 -10.14 4.60 17.00
N CYS A 134 -9.87 4.26 18.27
CA CYS A 134 -9.25 2.98 18.65
C CYS A 134 -10.11 1.79 18.24
N GLN A 135 -11.44 1.93 18.33
CA GLN A 135 -12.40 0.92 17.90
C GLN A 135 -12.62 0.88 16.37
N LYS A 136 -11.95 1.75 15.60
CA LYS A 136 -12.07 1.86 14.13
C LYS A 136 -13.49 2.13 13.61
N ILE A 137 -14.33 2.76 14.42
CA ILE A 137 -15.71 3.15 14.08
C ILE A 137 -15.90 4.66 13.94
N CYS A 138 -14.83 5.45 14.13
CA CYS A 138 -14.86 6.89 13.91
C CYS A 138 -15.13 7.21 12.43
N SER A 139 -16.16 8.02 12.19
CA SER A 139 -16.64 8.35 10.84
C SER A 139 -16.16 9.72 10.33
N CYS A 140 -15.12 10.32 10.93
CA CYS A 140 -14.58 11.58 10.41
C CYS A 140 -13.75 11.29 9.15
N SER A 141 -13.59 12.29 8.29
CA SER A 141 -12.86 12.15 7.02
C SER A 141 -11.43 11.64 7.23
N GLU A 142 -10.73 12.20 8.22
CA GLU A 142 -9.36 11.85 8.58
C GLU A 142 -9.24 10.36 8.99
N CYS A 143 -10.04 9.92 9.97
CA CYS A 143 -10.01 8.52 10.41
C CYS A 143 -10.44 7.56 9.31
N ARG A 144 -11.48 7.92 8.54
CA ARG A 144 -11.95 7.08 7.43
C ARG A 144 -10.88 6.90 6.37
N ASN A 145 -10.15 7.95 6.03
CA ASN A 145 -9.03 7.89 5.10
C ASN A 145 -7.91 7.03 5.67
N SER A 146 -7.48 7.26 6.92
CA SER A 146 -6.45 6.48 7.58
C SER A 146 -6.76 4.98 7.63
N PHE A 147 -8.01 4.60 7.99
CA PHE A 147 -8.44 3.20 7.99
C PHE A 147 -8.45 2.61 6.58
N SER A 148 -8.85 3.39 5.58
CA SER A 148 -8.88 2.94 4.18
C SER A 148 -7.49 2.79 3.57
N GLU A 149 -6.54 3.66 3.92
CA GLU A 149 -5.15 3.60 3.51
C GLU A 149 -4.44 2.41 4.12
N LYS A 150 -4.65 2.17 5.43
CA LYS A 150 -4.13 0.97 6.08
C LYS A 150 -4.64 -0.30 5.38
N LYS A 151 -5.95 -0.38 5.09
CA LYS A 151 -6.53 -1.51 4.35
C LYS A 151 -5.97 -1.68 2.94
N ARG A 152 -5.70 -0.57 2.23
CA ARG A 152 -5.07 -0.59 0.89
C ARG A 152 -3.60 -1.02 0.96
N ASN A 153 -2.86 -0.58 1.96
CA ASN A 153 -1.47 -0.96 2.18
C ASN A 153 -1.37 -2.43 2.57
N ASP A 154 -2.24 -2.92 3.46
CA ASP A 154 -2.32 -4.35 3.81
C ASP A 154 -2.64 -5.19 2.57
N GLN A 155 -3.57 -4.74 1.72
CA GLN A 155 -3.87 -5.42 0.44
C GLN A 155 -2.69 -5.37 -0.55
N ARG A 156 -1.94 -4.28 -0.61
CA ARG A 156 -0.74 -4.16 -1.47
C ARG A 156 0.40 -5.06 -0.97
N ALA A 157 0.62 -5.13 0.35
CA ALA A 157 1.60 -6.02 0.95
C ALA A 157 1.26 -7.50 0.66
N ASN A 158 -0.02 -7.86 0.79
CA ASN A 158 -0.51 -9.21 0.49
C ASN A 158 -0.40 -9.53 -1.02
N ARG A 159 -0.62 -8.56 -1.91
CA ARG A 159 -0.35 -8.74 -3.36
C ARG A 159 1.12 -8.92 -3.68
N ARG A 160 2.04 -8.25 -2.98
CA ARG A 160 3.49 -8.45 -3.17
C ARG A 160 3.93 -9.86 -2.78
N GLN A 161 3.32 -10.45 -1.75
CA GLN A 161 3.53 -11.87 -1.42
C GLN A 161 3.06 -12.83 -2.52
N ILE A 162 2.05 -12.44 -3.33
CA ILE A 162 1.48 -13.27 -4.40
C ILE A 162 2.33 -13.29 -5.68
N ASP A 163 3.26 -12.33 -5.85
CA ASP A 163 4.09 -12.22 -7.05
C ASP A 163 5.49 -12.83 -6.91
N GLU A 164 5.84 -13.39 -5.75
CA GLU A 164 7.09 -14.10 -5.59
C GLU A 164 7.03 -15.46 -6.33
N SER A 165 7.95 -15.63 -7.28
CA SER A 165 8.11 -16.86 -8.05
C SER A 165 9.34 -17.60 -7.57
N CYS A 166 9.24 -18.93 -7.48
CA CYS A 166 10.40 -19.74 -7.15
C CYS A 166 11.47 -19.58 -8.22
N HIS A 167 12.71 -19.35 -7.81
CA HIS A 167 13.83 -19.14 -8.72
C HIS A 167 14.10 -20.36 -9.62
N VAL A 168 13.98 -21.56 -9.06
CA VAL A 168 14.23 -22.84 -9.74
C VAL A 168 13.09 -23.17 -10.70
N CYS A 169 11.87 -23.37 -10.19
CA CYS A 169 10.76 -23.86 -11.02
C CYS A 169 9.90 -22.77 -11.67
N ARG A 170 10.18 -21.48 -11.41
CA ARG A 170 9.42 -20.30 -11.89
C ARG A 170 7.94 -20.28 -11.53
N LYS A 171 7.44 -21.26 -10.77
CA LYS A 171 6.05 -21.30 -10.31
C LYS A 171 5.82 -20.21 -9.27
N LYS A 172 4.77 -19.41 -9.47
CA LYS A 172 4.21 -18.52 -8.44
C LYS A 172 3.36 -19.36 -7.51
N SER A 173 3.62 -19.28 -6.22
CA SER A 173 2.83 -20.01 -5.24
C SER A 173 1.96 -19.05 -4.45
N ARG A 174 0.64 -19.26 -4.51
CA ARG A 174 -0.32 -18.64 -3.58
C ARG A 174 -0.52 -19.45 -2.30
N LEU A 175 -0.11 -20.72 -2.31
CA LEU A 175 -0.45 -21.72 -1.28
C LEU A 175 0.72 -22.08 -0.37
N TYR A 176 1.95 -21.74 -0.75
CA TYR A 176 3.16 -22.13 -0.04
C TYR A 176 3.94 -20.87 0.34
N GLN A 177 4.33 -20.77 1.62
CA GLN A 177 5.32 -19.78 2.06
C GLN A 177 6.60 -19.98 1.23
N MET A 178 6.93 -18.97 0.44
CA MET A 178 8.22 -18.88 -0.24
C MET A 178 9.28 -18.54 0.80
N GLN A 179 10.42 -19.22 0.76
CA GLN A 179 11.57 -18.89 1.59
C GLN A 179 12.60 -18.16 0.74
N LYS A 180 13.29 -17.17 1.33
CA LYS A 180 14.27 -16.36 0.61
C LYS A 180 15.68 -16.76 0.99
N CYS A 181 16.58 -16.75 0.01
CA CYS A 181 18.00 -16.82 0.30
C CYS A 181 18.42 -15.56 1.07
N LEU A 182 19.20 -15.73 2.15
CA LEU A 182 19.66 -14.63 3.00
C LEU A 182 20.66 -13.70 2.29
N CYS A 183 21.35 -14.20 1.26
CA CYS A 183 22.38 -13.44 0.56
C CYS A 183 21.90 -12.74 -0.72
N CYS A 184 21.05 -13.38 -1.54
CA CYS A 184 20.60 -12.81 -2.81
C CYS A 184 19.11 -12.46 -2.86
N GLU A 185 18.37 -12.69 -1.76
CA GLU A 185 16.94 -12.42 -1.60
C GLU A 185 16.01 -13.12 -2.62
N ARG A 186 16.54 -14.05 -3.44
CA ARG A 186 15.73 -14.84 -4.35
C ARG A 186 14.82 -15.79 -3.57
N SER A 187 13.59 -15.95 -4.07
CA SER A 187 12.56 -16.80 -3.45
C SER A 187 12.64 -18.23 -3.97
N TYR A 188 12.44 -19.21 -3.09
CA TYR A 188 12.44 -20.64 -3.37
C TYR A 188 11.18 -21.28 -2.76
N CYS A 189 10.58 -22.25 -3.46
CA CYS A 189 9.48 -23.03 -2.90
C CYS A 189 10.05 -24.21 -2.09
N ALA A 190 9.32 -24.65 -1.05
CA ALA A 190 9.74 -25.75 -0.18
C ALA A 190 10.10 -27.04 -0.93
N GLN A 191 9.36 -27.35 -2.01
CA GLN A 191 9.64 -28.53 -2.83
C GLN A 191 10.98 -28.43 -3.57
N CYS A 192 11.32 -27.27 -4.13
CA CYS A 192 12.62 -27.09 -4.78
C CYS A 192 13.76 -27.06 -3.76
N ILE A 193 13.53 -26.53 -2.56
CA ILE A 193 14.52 -26.57 -1.47
C ILE A 193 14.84 -28.01 -1.09
N GLN A 194 13.82 -28.85 -0.90
CA GLN A 194 14.02 -30.27 -0.55
C GLN A 194 14.60 -31.09 -1.69
N LYS A 195 14.18 -30.85 -2.94
CA LYS A 195 14.57 -31.67 -4.09
C LYS A 195 15.98 -31.36 -4.58
N GLU A 196 16.34 -30.08 -4.62
CA GLU A 196 17.64 -29.62 -5.11
C GLU A 196 18.62 -29.33 -3.96
N ASP A 197 18.26 -29.69 -2.73
CA ASP A 197 19.05 -29.45 -1.50
C ASP A 197 19.55 -27.99 -1.36
N VAL A 198 18.67 -27.02 -1.65
CA VAL A 198 19.06 -25.61 -1.71
C VAL A 198 19.37 -25.08 -0.32
N ASN A 199 20.62 -24.70 -0.08
CA ASN A 199 21.02 -24.02 1.14
C ASN A 199 20.64 -22.53 1.11
N LEU A 200 19.63 -22.13 1.90
CA LEU A 200 19.15 -20.74 1.93
C LEU A 200 20.17 -19.73 2.50
N SER A 201 21.21 -20.21 3.21
CA SER A 201 22.32 -19.34 3.64
C SER A 201 23.31 -19.06 2.51
N ARG A 202 23.45 -19.97 1.54
CA ARG A 202 24.36 -19.88 0.37
C ARG A 202 23.78 -20.67 -0.81
N CYS A 203 22.86 -20.08 -1.55
CA CYS A 203 22.25 -20.75 -2.70
C CYS A 203 23.21 -20.83 -3.90
N ASP A 204 22.92 -21.67 -4.88
CA ASP A 204 23.76 -21.88 -6.08
C ASP A 204 24.05 -20.59 -6.84
N VAL A 205 23.09 -19.66 -6.89
CA VAL A 205 23.28 -18.33 -7.49
C VAL A 205 24.30 -17.50 -6.71
N CYS A 206 24.32 -17.63 -5.38
CA CYS A 206 25.32 -16.99 -4.53
C CYS A 206 26.69 -17.65 -4.71
N LEU A 207 26.74 -18.96 -4.97
CA LEU A 207 27.98 -19.67 -5.28
C LEU A 207 28.53 -19.23 -6.66
N GLU A 208 27.69 -19.17 -7.70
CA GLU A 208 28.07 -18.68 -9.03
C GLU A 208 28.48 -17.19 -9.04
N LYS A 209 27.89 -16.38 -8.15
CA LYS A 209 28.19 -14.94 -8.07
C LYS A 209 29.27 -14.57 -7.05
N CYS A 210 29.66 -15.45 -6.11
CA CYS A 210 30.70 -15.08 -5.14
C CYS A 210 32.06 -15.12 -5.81
N LYS A 211 32.56 -13.93 -6.16
CA LYS A 211 33.97 -13.72 -6.54
C LYS A 211 34.93 -13.72 -5.34
N CYS A 212 34.44 -14.12 -4.16
CA CYS A 212 35.23 -14.14 -2.95
C CYS A 212 36.16 -15.36 -2.97
N HIS A 213 37.45 -15.15 -2.69
CA HIS A 213 38.50 -16.16 -2.75
C HIS A 213 38.12 -17.48 -2.05
N GLN A 214 37.51 -17.40 -0.86
CA GLN A 214 37.09 -18.57 -0.09
C GLN A 214 35.99 -19.42 -0.76
N CYS A 215 35.03 -18.81 -1.48
CA CYS A 215 33.99 -19.60 -2.17
C CYS A 215 34.53 -20.23 -3.46
N ALA A 216 35.43 -19.54 -4.16
CA ALA A 216 36.11 -20.10 -5.33
C ALA A 216 37.01 -21.28 -4.93
N GLU A 217 37.74 -21.19 -3.82
CA GLU A 217 38.56 -22.29 -3.31
C GLU A 217 37.73 -23.51 -2.88
N MET A 218 36.56 -23.32 -2.28
CA MET A 218 35.68 -24.44 -1.91
C MET A 218 35.06 -25.11 -3.15
N ALA A 219 34.57 -24.33 -4.11
CA ALA A 219 34.06 -24.87 -5.38
C ALA A 219 35.15 -25.65 -6.13
N PHE A 220 36.35 -25.07 -6.20
CA PHE A 220 37.52 -25.73 -6.79
C PHE A 220 37.90 -27.02 -6.06
N LYS A 221 37.85 -27.06 -4.72
CA LYS A 221 38.12 -28.28 -3.94
C LYS A 221 37.07 -29.37 -4.18
N GLU A 222 35.79 -29.04 -4.21
CA GLU A 222 34.72 -30.00 -4.49
C GLU A 222 34.80 -30.55 -5.93
N ASP A 223 35.16 -29.71 -6.89
CA ASP A 223 35.37 -30.13 -8.27
C ASP A 223 36.63 -31.00 -8.40
N ILE A 224 37.71 -30.68 -7.67
CA ILE A 224 38.94 -31.49 -7.64
C ILE A 224 38.72 -32.86 -7.03
N GLU A 225 37.98 -32.99 -5.92
CA GLU A 225 37.74 -34.28 -5.28
C GLU A 225 36.97 -35.25 -6.19
N LYS A 226 36.22 -34.72 -7.17
CA LYS A 226 35.51 -35.50 -8.19
C LYS A 226 36.34 -35.79 -9.43
N LEU A 227 37.51 -35.18 -9.60
CA LEU A 227 38.42 -35.49 -10.70
C LEU A 227 39.05 -36.86 -10.49
N VAL A 228 38.57 -37.84 -11.26
CA VAL A 228 39.26 -39.12 -11.41
C VAL A 228 40.63 -38.85 -12.03
N ARG A 229 41.69 -39.39 -11.42
CA ARG A 229 43.06 -39.24 -11.91
C ARG A 229 43.12 -39.81 -13.33
N GLY A 230 43.26 -38.91 -14.32
CA GLY A 230 43.43 -39.27 -15.72
C GLY A 230 44.83 -39.85 -16.00
N PRO A 231 45.05 -40.37 -17.21
CA PRO A 231 46.38 -40.77 -17.67
C PRO A 231 47.35 -39.57 -17.62
N ASP A 232 48.64 -39.85 -17.42
CA ASP A 232 49.66 -38.81 -17.31
C ASP A 232 49.74 -38.01 -18.62
N LEU A 233 49.83 -36.68 -18.53
CA LEU A 233 49.97 -35.81 -19.70
C LEU A 233 51.20 -36.16 -20.54
N ARG A 234 52.26 -36.69 -19.91
CA ARG A 234 53.46 -37.17 -20.60
C ARG A 234 53.22 -38.43 -21.41
N GLU A 235 52.27 -39.28 -20.99
CA GLU A 235 51.84 -40.45 -21.76
C GLU A 235 50.95 -40.05 -22.94
N LEU A 236 50.09 -39.05 -22.75
CA LEU A 236 49.21 -38.54 -23.81
C LEU A 236 49.96 -37.75 -24.88
N TYR A 237 51.03 -37.03 -24.51
CA TYR A 237 51.79 -36.15 -25.39
C TYR A 237 53.31 -36.39 -25.28
N PRO A 238 53.81 -37.56 -25.70
CA PRO A 238 55.21 -37.96 -25.49
C PRO A 238 56.22 -37.12 -26.29
N PHE A 239 55.76 -36.40 -27.31
CA PHE A 239 56.61 -35.57 -28.17
C PHE A 239 56.56 -34.07 -27.81
N ASP A 240 55.77 -33.71 -26.79
CA ASP A 240 55.53 -32.30 -26.43
C ASP A 240 55.93 -32.00 -24.98
N VAL A 241 57.01 -32.65 -24.53
CA VAL A 241 57.47 -32.58 -23.14
C VAL A 241 57.92 -31.17 -22.76
N GLU A 242 58.42 -30.40 -23.72
CA GLU A 242 58.91 -29.02 -23.51
C GLU A 242 57.79 -28.05 -23.13
N ASN A 243 56.55 -28.34 -23.53
CA ASN A 243 55.37 -27.54 -23.20
C ASN A 243 54.58 -28.09 -22.00
N ILE A 244 55.07 -29.12 -21.32
CA ILE A 244 54.39 -29.73 -20.15
C ILE A 244 55.14 -29.37 -18.87
N TYR A 245 54.46 -28.70 -17.95
CA TYR A 245 55.02 -28.28 -16.66
C TYR A 245 54.02 -28.42 -15.52
N GLN A 246 54.50 -28.28 -14.28
CA GLN A 246 53.67 -28.46 -13.09
C GLN A 246 53.27 -27.11 -12.48
N VAL A 247 51.98 -26.89 -12.25
CA VAL A 247 51.43 -25.70 -11.57
C VAL A 247 50.59 -26.17 -10.39
N ASN A 248 50.98 -25.78 -9.18
CA ASN A 248 50.27 -26.11 -7.93
C ASN A 248 49.95 -27.62 -7.77
N GLY A 249 50.89 -28.48 -8.18
CA GLY A 249 50.73 -29.93 -8.09
C GLY A 249 50.04 -30.58 -9.31
N PHE A 250 49.48 -29.80 -10.23
CA PHE A 250 48.85 -30.28 -11.46
C PHE A 250 49.83 -30.22 -12.64
N TRP A 251 49.85 -31.27 -13.46
CA TRP A 251 50.49 -31.20 -14.77
C TRP A 251 49.60 -30.39 -15.71
N VAL A 252 50.18 -29.40 -16.38
CA VAL A 252 49.52 -28.56 -17.38
C VAL A 252 50.36 -28.55 -18.64
N ARG A 253 49.70 -28.39 -19.79
CA ARG A 253 50.34 -28.28 -21.11
C ARG A 253 50.05 -26.90 -21.68
N ASP A 254 51.08 -26.19 -22.10
CA ASP A 254 50.93 -24.94 -22.84
C ASP A 254 50.36 -25.24 -24.22
N ILE A 255 49.33 -24.48 -24.61
CA ILE A 255 48.78 -24.52 -25.96
C ILE A 255 49.13 -23.17 -26.56
N LEU A 256 50.36 -23.06 -27.08
CA LEU A 256 50.75 -21.92 -27.89
C LEU A 256 49.80 -21.88 -29.10
N MET A 257 48.90 -20.90 -29.14
CA MET A 257 48.13 -20.54 -30.34
C MET A 257 48.99 -19.76 -31.31
#